data_AF-A0AAJ0H8N8-F1
#
_entry.id   AF-A0AAJ0H8N8-F1
#
_cell.length_a   1.000
_cell.length_b   1.000
_cell.length_c   1.000
_cell.angle_alpha   90.00
_cell.angle_beta   90.00
_cell.angle_gamma   90.00
#
_symmetry.space_group_name_H-M   'P 1'
#
loop_
_entity.id
_entity.type
_entity.pdbx_description
1 polymer ?
#
loop_
_entity_poly.entity_id
_entity_poly.type
_entity_poly.pdbx_seq_one_letter_code
_entity_poly.pdbx_strand_id
1 'polypeptide(L)'
;MISATYRELASRYPDRRYQVGRACAAAGYAALYAELDLLPDVSIAEEAREGPAESKPIFEAIMSQPTNLYNPSSFSNKHKRYANITEDWNIDDRTSPAREVILTDDEIALLYSPLPPDLPTLNKDLLILKAAYTGNIDRYARLRRPRMIKTEYHCLIRGIYHSITFAKWFGTQPLALDGPDARGIRTAINARFVMCNDLTTVLKAPDTELPYLVWYPHSPKRASLKELAVKRPEMMHQVARTCIAINYPDVWGTLNVRPDRL
;
A
#
# COMPACT_ATOMS: atom_id res chain seq x y z
N MET A 1 -7.78 -3.99 28.23
CA MET A 1 -6.79 -2.89 28.09
C MET A 1 -6.84 -2.24 26.71
N ILE A 2 -6.81 -2.98 25.60
CA ILE A 2 -6.79 -2.40 24.24
C ILE A 2 -8.11 -1.65 23.87
N SER A 3 -9.28 -2.19 24.24
CA SER A 3 -10.57 -1.53 24.02
C SER A 3 -10.72 -0.18 24.76
N ALA A 4 -10.10 -0.02 25.92
CA ALA A 4 -10.10 1.24 26.66
C ALA A 4 -9.26 2.32 25.95
N THR A 5 -8.13 1.94 25.36
CA THR A 5 -7.29 2.84 24.56
C THR A 5 -8.02 3.32 23.30
N TYR A 6 -8.76 2.44 22.63
CA TYR A 6 -9.56 2.83 21.46
C TYR A 6 -10.70 3.79 21.81
N ARG A 7 -11.35 3.61 22.97
CA ARG A 7 -12.37 4.54 23.47
C ARG A 7 -11.78 5.93 23.76
N GLU A 8 -10.61 5.99 24.40
CA GLU A 8 -9.91 7.25 24.63
C GLU A 8 -9.53 7.95 23.32
N LEU A 9 -9.05 7.18 22.34
CA LEU A 9 -8.68 7.69 21.01
C LEU A 9 -9.89 8.29 20.27
N ALA A 10 -11.04 7.58 20.26
CA ALA A 10 -12.27 8.03 19.63
C ALA A 10 -12.87 9.28 20.31
N SER A 11 -12.71 9.40 21.63
CA SER A 11 -13.15 10.58 22.39
C SER A 11 -12.24 11.78 22.13
N ARG A 12 -10.93 11.57 22.08
CA ARG A 12 -9.94 12.65 21.94
C ARG A 12 -9.82 13.15 20.50
N TYR A 13 -10.09 12.31 19.52
CA TYR A 13 -9.99 12.62 18.09
C TYR A 13 -11.25 12.16 17.35
N PRO A 14 -12.32 12.98 17.30
CA PRO A 14 -13.57 12.64 16.61
C PRO A 14 -13.40 12.28 15.13
N ASP A 15 -12.46 12.93 14.45
CA ASP A 15 -12.12 12.65 13.05
C ASP A 15 -11.50 11.26 12.82
N ARG A 16 -11.15 10.55 13.91
CA ARG A 16 -10.52 9.23 13.88
C ARG A 16 -11.45 8.08 14.22
N ARG A 17 -12.74 8.35 14.44
CA ARG A 17 -13.72 7.34 14.86
C ARG A 17 -13.89 6.22 13.84
N TYR A 18 -13.78 6.49 12.54
CA TYR A 18 -13.83 5.45 11.51
C TYR A 18 -12.63 4.50 11.55
N GLN A 19 -11.42 4.99 11.86
CA GLN A 19 -10.25 4.13 12.03
C GLN A 19 -10.37 3.28 13.29
N VAL A 20 -10.96 3.83 14.36
CA VAL A 20 -11.29 3.05 15.56
C VAL A 20 -12.35 2.00 15.23
N GLY A 21 -13.36 2.34 14.43
CA GLY A 21 -14.39 1.41 13.97
C GLY A 21 -13.83 0.24 13.17
N ARG A 22 -12.89 0.50 12.25
CA ARG A 22 -12.13 -0.52 11.52
C ARG A 22 -11.33 -1.44 12.45
N ALA A 23 -10.62 -0.88 13.42
CA ALA A 23 -9.90 -1.67 14.41
C ALA A 23 -10.86 -2.54 15.27
N CYS A 24 -12.06 -2.03 15.57
CA CYS A 24 -13.10 -2.81 16.25
C CYS A 24 -13.62 -3.96 15.37
N ALA A 25 -13.79 -3.73 14.07
CA ALA A 25 -14.16 -4.73 13.09
C ALA A 25 -13.09 -5.83 12.95
N ALA A 26 -11.81 -5.47 12.90
CA ALA A 26 -10.72 -6.44 12.83
C ALA A 26 -10.53 -7.24 14.13
N ALA A 27 -10.80 -6.63 15.29
CA ALA A 27 -10.51 -7.21 16.60
C ALA A 27 -11.73 -7.78 17.35
N GLY A 28 -12.94 -7.73 16.78
CA GLY A 28 -14.15 -8.26 17.42
C GLY A 28 -14.73 -7.41 18.54
N TYR A 29 -14.46 -6.10 18.57
CA TYR A 29 -14.95 -5.20 19.61
C TYR A 29 -16.33 -4.61 19.30
N ALA A 30 -17.34 -5.47 19.12
CA ALA A 30 -18.70 -5.06 18.73
C ALA A 30 -19.35 -4.03 19.66
N ALA A 31 -19.17 -4.18 20.98
CA ALA A 31 -19.71 -3.23 21.95
C ALA A 31 -19.10 -1.83 21.79
N LEU A 32 -17.78 -1.75 21.58
CA LEU A 32 -17.11 -0.47 21.35
C LEU A 32 -17.50 0.13 20.00
N TYR A 33 -17.66 -0.70 18.96
CA TYR A 33 -18.13 -0.24 17.66
C TYR A 33 -19.49 0.45 17.75
N ALA A 34 -20.44 -0.14 18.49
CA ALA A 34 -21.76 0.44 18.69
C ALA A 34 -21.72 1.80 19.40
N GLU A 35 -20.75 2.02 20.30
CA GLU A 35 -20.55 3.31 20.99
C GLU A 35 -20.05 4.43 20.05
N LEU A 36 -19.47 4.09 18.90
CA LEU A 36 -18.88 5.08 17.98
C LEU A 36 -19.93 5.82 17.12
N ASP A 37 -21.14 5.27 17.03
CA ASP A 37 -22.27 5.84 16.26
C ASP A 37 -21.86 6.23 14.82
N LEU A 38 -21.21 5.29 14.13
CA LEU A 38 -20.72 5.50 12.76
C LEU A 38 -21.83 5.24 11.75
N LEU A 39 -21.80 5.99 10.64
CA LEU A 39 -22.62 5.63 9.49
C LEU A 39 -22.11 4.32 8.86
N PRO A 40 -22.98 3.57 8.16
CA PRO A 40 -22.58 2.38 7.42
C PRO A 40 -21.36 2.63 6.53
N ASP A 41 -20.29 1.89 6.80
CA ASP A 41 -19.04 1.95 6.06
C ASP A 41 -18.69 0.58 5.53
N VAL A 42 -18.52 0.50 4.20
CA VAL A 42 -18.27 -0.76 3.51
C VAL A 42 -16.95 -1.39 3.94
N SER A 43 -15.90 -0.59 4.20
CA SER A 43 -14.60 -1.12 4.61
C SER A 43 -14.66 -1.71 6.02
N ILE A 44 -15.43 -1.12 6.92
CA ILE A 44 -15.66 -1.68 8.26
C ILE A 44 -16.47 -2.98 8.18
N ALA A 45 -17.49 -3.04 7.32
CA ALA A 45 -18.28 -4.26 7.14
C ALA A 45 -17.42 -5.41 6.63
N GLU A 46 -16.66 -5.19 5.56
CA GLU A 46 -15.80 -6.24 4.99
C GLU A 46 -14.74 -6.70 6.00
N GLU A 47 -14.13 -5.77 6.73
CA GLU A 47 -13.15 -6.09 7.78
C GLU A 47 -13.79 -6.86 8.95
N ALA A 48 -15.06 -6.64 9.25
CA ALA A 48 -15.82 -7.41 10.25
C ALA A 48 -16.22 -8.80 9.74
N ARG A 49 -16.46 -8.96 8.43
CA ARG A 49 -16.77 -10.25 7.81
C ARG A 49 -15.56 -11.18 7.80
N GLU A 50 -14.38 -10.62 7.56
CA GLU A 50 -13.11 -11.36 7.50
C GLU A 50 -12.44 -11.52 8.87
N GLY A 51 -12.94 -10.80 9.87
CA GLY A 51 -12.48 -10.85 11.26
C GLY A 51 -12.92 -12.11 12.04
N PRO A 52 -12.61 -12.14 13.34
CA PRO A 52 -13.00 -13.25 14.21
C PRO A 52 -14.53 -13.31 14.43
N ALA A 53 -15.04 -14.39 15.02
CA ALA A 53 -16.49 -14.62 15.14
C ALA A 53 -17.22 -13.50 15.92
N GLU A 54 -16.51 -12.84 16.84
CA GLU A 54 -16.94 -11.71 17.65
C GLU A 54 -17.19 -10.43 16.81
N SER A 55 -16.69 -10.38 15.58
CA SER A 55 -16.91 -9.26 14.65
C SER A 55 -18.20 -9.37 13.85
N LYS A 56 -18.82 -10.56 13.77
CA LYS A 56 -20.06 -10.78 13.00
C LYS A 56 -21.22 -9.84 13.35
N PRO A 57 -21.46 -9.48 14.63
CA PRO A 57 -22.50 -8.50 14.97
C PRO A 57 -22.28 -7.12 14.34
N ILE A 58 -21.03 -6.71 14.10
CA ILE A 58 -20.70 -5.44 13.42
C ILE A 58 -21.12 -5.51 11.96
N PHE A 59 -20.77 -6.60 11.27
CA PHE A 59 -21.16 -6.82 9.88
C PHE A 59 -22.68 -6.83 9.70
N GLU A 60 -23.39 -7.59 10.54
CA GLU A 60 -24.85 -7.68 10.52
C GLU A 60 -25.51 -6.31 10.82
N ALA A 61 -24.97 -5.55 11.77
CA ALA A 61 -25.46 -4.21 12.10
C ALA A 61 -25.26 -3.19 10.97
N ILE A 62 -24.20 -3.32 10.16
CA ILE A 62 -23.99 -2.45 8.99
C ILE A 62 -24.89 -2.87 7.83
N MET A 63 -24.99 -4.18 7.55
CA MET A 63 -25.78 -4.72 6.44
C MET A 63 -27.30 -4.58 6.63
N SER A 64 -27.76 -4.45 7.88
CA SER A 64 -29.18 -4.26 8.21
C SER A 64 -29.66 -2.81 8.10
N GLN A 65 -28.77 -1.83 7.91
CA GLN A 65 -29.15 -0.43 7.75
C GLN A 65 -29.53 -0.09 6.30
N PRO A 66 -30.60 0.71 6.08
CA PRO A 66 -31.02 1.11 4.75
C PRO A 66 -29.93 1.94 4.06
N THR A 67 -29.46 1.47 2.90
CA THR A 67 -28.38 2.07 2.13
C THR A 67 -28.76 3.46 1.61
N ASN A 68 -28.30 4.52 2.28
CA ASN A 68 -28.21 5.86 1.70
C ASN A 68 -26.73 6.18 1.39
N LEU A 69 -26.13 5.35 0.52
CA LEU A 69 -24.77 5.53 0.02
C LEU A 69 -24.81 6.40 -1.26
N TYR A 70 -24.91 7.72 -1.12
CA TYR A 70 -24.47 8.62 -2.18
C TYR A 70 -24.00 9.96 -1.60
N ASN A 71 -22.69 10.10 -1.41
CA ASN A 71 -22.04 11.41 -1.48
C ASN A 71 -20.82 11.30 -2.41
N PRO A 72 -20.95 11.61 -3.70
CA PRO A 72 -19.86 11.55 -4.68
C PRO A 72 -18.79 12.63 -4.46
N SER A 73 -18.93 13.50 -3.45
CA SER A 73 -17.96 14.58 -3.17
C SER A 73 -16.81 14.18 -2.22
N SER A 74 -16.78 12.96 -1.69
CA SER A 74 -15.65 12.44 -0.90
C SER A 74 -14.48 11.92 -1.75
N PHE A 75 -14.63 11.84 -3.08
CA PHE A 75 -13.50 11.68 -4.03
C PHE A 75 -12.70 12.97 -4.24
N SER A 76 -12.94 14.00 -3.42
CA SER A 76 -12.04 15.13 -3.26
C SER A 76 -10.68 14.65 -2.78
N ASN A 77 -9.68 14.99 -3.59
CA ASN A 77 -8.25 14.69 -3.52
C ASN A 77 -7.53 15.24 -2.26
N LYS A 78 -8.17 15.20 -1.08
CA LYS A 78 -7.72 15.81 0.18
C LYS A 78 -7.26 14.83 1.25
N HIS A 79 -7.25 13.52 0.97
CA HIS A 79 -6.76 12.54 1.93
C HIS A 79 -5.55 11.75 1.40
N LYS A 80 -4.47 12.47 1.09
CA LYS A 80 -3.10 11.93 0.93
C LYS A 80 -2.49 11.38 2.25
N ARG A 81 -3.32 10.95 3.22
CA ARG A 81 -2.88 10.47 4.55
C ARG A 81 -3.55 9.14 4.94
N TYR A 82 -4.08 8.39 3.98
CA TYR A 82 -4.58 7.04 4.22
C TYR A 82 -3.42 6.04 4.17
N ALA A 83 -3.03 5.55 5.34
CA ALA A 83 -2.23 4.34 5.46
C ALA A 83 -3.16 3.15 5.23
N ASN A 84 -3.10 2.55 4.04
CA ASN A 84 -3.68 1.24 3.82
C ASN A 84 -2.69 0.19 4.33
N ILE A 85 -3.15 -0.76 5.15
CA ILE A 85 -2.28 -1.69 5.88
C ILE A 85 -1.59 -2.70 4.94
N THR A 86 -2.10 -2.87 3.72
CA THR A 86 -1.65 -3.87 2.74
C THR A 86 -1.41 -3.34 1.31
N GLU A 87 -1.19 -2.02 1.13
CA GLU A 87 -0.86 -1.43 -0.19
C GLU A 87 -1.92 -1.68 -1.30
N ASP A 88 -3.17 -1.99 -0.95
CA ASP A 88 -4.24 -2.27 -1.91
C ASP A 88 -4.99 -1.02 -2.37
N TRP A 89 -4.60 0.18 -1.90
CA TRP A 89 -5.13 1.50 -2.32
C TRP A 89 -6.67 1.59 -2.41
N ASN A 90 -7.43 0.74 -1.71
CA ASN A 90 -8.88 0.66 -1.84
C ASN A 90 -9.30 0.44 -3.32
N ILE A 91 -8.71 -0.56 -4.00
CA ILE A 91 -9.34 -1.10 -5.22
C ILE A 91 -10.68 -1.71 -4.78
N ASP A 92 -11.76 -0.96 -4.99
CA ASP A 92 -13.15 -1.36 -4.81
C ASP A 92 -13.55 -2.38 -5.90
N ASP A 93 -14.35 -3.38 -5.54
CA ASP A 93 -14.97 -4.34 -6.47
C ASP A 93 -16.07 -3.70 -7.33
N ARG A 94 -16.51 -2.47 -7.02
CA ARG A 94 -17.47 -1.71 -7.83
C ARG A 94 -16.77 -0.97 -8.96
N THR A 95 -16.62 -1.68 -10.07
CA THR A 95 -16.22 -1.11 -11.36
C THR A 95 -17.35 -0.28 -11.98
N SER A 96 -17.04 0.95 -12.44
CA SER A 96 -17.71 1.47 -13.65
C SER A 96 -17.56 0.38 -14.72
N PRO A 97 -18.58 0.02 -15.52
CA PRO A 97 -18.52 -1.14 -16.40
C PRO A 97 -17.26 -1.04 -17.24
N ALA A 98 -16.24 -1.82 -16.86
CA ALA A 98 -15.05 -1.95 -17.66
C ALA A 98 -15.54 -2.57 -18.95
N ARG A 99 -15.15 -2.00 -20.09
CA ARG A 99 -15.33 -2.69 -21.37
C ARG A 99 -14.70 -4.07 -21.19
N GLU A 100 -15.51 -5.13 -21.16
CA GLU A 100 -15.03 -6.50 -21.02
C GLU A 100 -14.04 -6.74 -22.17
N VAL A 101 -12.76 -6.82 -21.82
CA VAL A 101 -11.71 -7.22 -22.76
C VAL A 101 -11.68 -8.73 -22.71
N ILE A 102 -12.43 -9.37 -23.61
CA ILE A 102 -12.36 -10.82 -23.79
C ILE A 102 -11.05 -11.10 -24.53
N LEU A 103 -10.11 -11.72 -23.83
CA LEU A 103 -8.85 -12.19 -24.42
C LEU A 103 -9.04 -13.57 -25.02
N THR A 104 -8.34 -13.84 -26.12
CA THR A 104 -8.26 -15.20 -26.66
C THR A 104 -7.33 -16.07 -25.81
N ASP A 105 -7.47 -17.39 -25.89
CA ASP A 105 -6.57 -18.33 -25.18
C ASP A 105 -5.10 -18.10 -25.55
N ASP A 106 -4.83 -17.77 -26.81
CA ASP A 106 -3.48 -17.44 -27.30
C ASP A 106 -2.95 -16.15 -26.65
N GLU A 107 -3.78 -15.12 -26.47
CA GLU A 107 -3.41 -13.88 -25.79
C GLU A 107 -3.18 -14.11 -24.29
N ILE A 108 -3.98 -14.96 -23.65
CA ILE A 108 -3.82 -15.37 -22.25
C ILE A 108 -2.49 -16.12 -22.07
N ALA A 109 -2.15 -17.02 -23.00
CA ALA A 109 -0.89 -17.77 -22.96
C ALA A 109 0.35 -16.85 -22.95
N LEU A 110 0.27 -15.68 -23.59
CA LEU A 110 1.34 -14.67 -23.57
C LEU A 110 1.54 -14.00 -22.20
N LEU A 111 0.68 -14.19 -21.22
CA LEU A 111 0.86 -13.64 -19.86
C LEU A 111 1.82 -14.45 -18.99
N TYR A 112 2.00 -15.74 -19.29
CA TYR A 112 2.84 -16.66 -18.49
C TYR A 112 3.89 -17.43 -19.29
N SER A 113 3.77 -17.54 -20.62
CA SER A 113 4.78 -18.18 -21.47
C SER A 113 5.87 -17.20 -21.92
N PRO A 114 7.09 -17.63 -22.31
CA PRO A 114 8.06 -16.75 -22.96
C PRO A 114 7.46 -16.01 -24.16
N LEU A 115 7.83 -14.74 -24.37
CA LEU A 115 7.32 -13.99 -25.52
C LEU A 115 8.01 -14.46 -26.80
N PRO A 116 7.26 -14.77 -27.88
CA PRO A 116 7.86 -15.05 -29.18
C PRO A 116 8.68 -13.84 -29.68
N PRO A 117 9.68 -14.01 -30.57
CA PRO A 117 10.46 -12.90 -31.14
C PRO A 117 9.59 -11.85 -31.83
N ASP A 118 8.59 -12.31 -32.59
CA ASP A 118 7.57 -11.47 -33.21
C ASP A 118 6.28 -11.58 -32.41
N LEU A 119 5.82 -10.45 -31.88
CA LEU A 119 4.56 -10.38 -31.14
C LEU A 119 3.38 -10.36 -32.11
N PRO A 120 2.28 -11.09 -31.82
CA PRO A 120 1.08 -10.99 -32.63
C PRO A 120 0.47 -9.58 -32.59
N THR A 121 -0.41 -9.30 -33.54
CA THR A 121 -1.18 -8.05 -33.59
C THR A 121 -2.26 -8.07 -32.50
N LEU A 122 -1.88 -7.69 -31.28
CA LEU A 122 -2.77 -7.60 -30.11
C LEU A 122 -2.52 -6.33 -29.29
N ASN A 123 -3.43 -6.05 -28.36
CA ASN A 123 -3.23 -4.98 -27.39
C ASN A 123 -2.18 -5.36 -26.32
N LYS A 124 -0.96 -4.84 -26.49
CA LYS A 124 0.18 -5.12 -25.62
C LYS A 124 0.08 -4.47 -24.22
N ASP A 125 -0.95 -3.68 -23.95
CA ASP A 125 -1.10 -2.95 -22.67
C ASP A 125 -1.08 -3.90 -21.48
N LEU A 126 -1.85 -5.00 -21.53
CA LEU A 126 -1.87 -5.99 -20.44
C LEU A 126 -0.51 -6.68 -20.26
N LEU A 127 0.23 -6.92 -21.34
CA LEU A 127 1.58 -7.49 -21.25
C LEU A 127 2.56 -6.51 -20.57
N ILE A 128 2.45 -5.21 -20.86
CA ILE A 128 3.24 -4.15 -20.21
C ILE A 128 2.89 -4.10 -18.72
N LEU A 129 1.59 -4.01 -18.37
CA LEU A 129 1.13 -3.95 -16.98
C LEU A 129 1.56 -5.19 -16.19
N LYS A 130 1.40 -6.39 -16.76
CA LYS A 130 1.81 -7.65 -16.14
C LYS A 130 3.33 -7.71 -15.91
N ALA A 131 4.13 -7.30 -16.90
CA ALA A 131 5.58 -7.27 -16.78
C ALA A 131 6.04 -6.28 -15.70
N ALA A 132 5.47 -5.07 -15.69
CA ALA A 132 5.72 -4.07 -14.65
C ALA A 132 5.33 -4.59 -13.26
N TYR A 133 4.10 -5.11 -13.13
CA TYR A 133 3.55 -5.62 -11.87
C TYR A 133 4.42 -6.74 -11.28
N THR A 134 4.87 -7.67 -12.10
CA THR A 134 5.73 -8.79 -11.65
C THR A 134 7.21 -8.42 -11.49
N GLY A 135 7.63 -7.25 -11.95
CA GLY A 135 9.04 -6.86 -11.99
C GLY A 135 9.88 -7.69 -12.98
N ASN A 136 9.30 -8.11 -14.10
CA ASN A 136 10.00 -8.84 -15.14
C ASN A 136 10.77 -7.86 -16.04
N ILE A 137 12.10 -7.79 -15.84
CA ILE A 137 12.98 -6.84 -16.55
C ILE A 137 12.90 -7.03 -18.06
N ASP A 138 13.11 -8.25 -18.56
CA ASP A 138 13.22 -8.52 -20.00
C ASP A 138 11.93 -8.19 -20.74
N ARG A 139 10.78 -8.63 -20.21
CA ARG A 139 9.48 -8.33 -20.82
C ARG A 139 9.17 -6.84 -20.75
N TYR A 140 9.41 -6.21 -19.60
CA TYR A 140 9.09 -4.80 -19.43
C TYR A 140 9.98 -3.93 -20.32
N ALA A 141 11.29 -4.17 -20.35
CA ALA A 141 12.23 -3.46 -21.22
C ALA A 141 11.87 -3.61 -22.70
N ARG A 142 11.43 -4.80 -23.12
CA ARG A 142 11.04 -5.09 -24.50
C ARG A 142 9.71 -4.45 -24.91
N LEU A 143 8.75 -4.33 -23.99
CA LEU A 143 7.38 -3.91 -24.29
C LEU A 143 7.07 -2.44 -23.96
N ARG A 144 7.79 -1.84 -23.00
CA ARG A 144 7.52 -0.48 -22.51
C ARG A 144 7.50 0.54 -23.65
N ARG A 145 6.61 1.52 -23.52
CA ARG A 145 6.49 2.63 -24.46
C ARG A 145 7.20 3.88 -23.91
N PRO A 146 7.48 4.90 -24.74
CA PRO A 146 8.06 6.16 -24.27
C PRO A 146 7.19 6.90 -23.25
N ARG A 147 5.87 6.74 -23.32
CA ARG A 147 4.90 7.27 -22.35
C ARG A 147 4.20 6.12 -21.65
N MET A 148 4.05 6.25 -20.34
CA MET A 148 3.34 5.27 -19.53
C MET A 148 1.86 5.19 -19.91
N ILE A 149 1.32 3.98 -19.94
CA ILE A 149 -0.11 3.73 -20.11
C ILE A 149 -0.86 3.90 -18.78
N LYS A 150 -2.20 3.98 -18.85
CA LYS A 150 -3.04 4.09 -17.65
C LYS A 150 -2.72 2.93 -16.70
N THR A 151 -2.60 3.23 -15.40
CA THR A 151 -2.24 2.30 -14.31
C THR A 151 -0.82 1.73 -14.30
N GLU A 152 0.00 1.96 -15.34
CA GLU A 152 1.37 1.42 -15.40
C GLU A 152 2.22 1.86 -14.21
N TYR A 153 2.07 3.12 -13.77
CA TYR A 153 2.75 3.64 -12.58
C TYR A 153 2.51 2.76 -11.35
N HIS A 154 1.25 2.36 -11.08
CA HIS A 154 0.94 1.52 -9.91
C HIS A 154 1.54 0.12 -10.04
N CYS A 155 1.47 -0.47 -11.23
CA CYS A 155 2.12 -1.75 -11.52
C CYS A 155 3.64 -1.67 -11.34
N LEU A 156 4.27 -0.58 -11.77
CA LEU A 156 5.70 -0.34 -11.61
C LEU A 156 6.11 -0.24 -10.16
N ILE A 157 5.40 0.57 -9.36
CA ILE A 157 5.67 0.70 -7.94
C ILE A 157 5.62 -0.68 -7.28
N ARG A 158 4.53 -1.44 -7.49
CA ARG A 158 4.42 -2.81 -6.98
C ARG A 158 5.58 -3.70 -7.44
N GLY A 159 5.93 -3.69 -8.72
CA GLY A 159 7.06 -4.45 -9.26
C GLY A 159 8.38 -4.13 -8.55
N ILE A 160 8.64 -2.84 -8.29
CA ILE A 160 9.82 -2.37 -7.56
C ILE A 160 9.81 -2.87 -6.12
N TYR A 161 8.68 -2.78 -5.42
CA TYR A 161 8.53 -3.29 -4.05
C TYR A 161 8.76 -4.81 -3.96
N HIS A 162 8.38 -5.57 -4.98
CA HIS A 162 8.44 -7.03 -4.96
C HIS A 162 9.69 -7.65 -5.59
N SER A 163 10.46 -6.90 -6.40
CA SER A 163 11.65 -7.43 -7.08
C SER A 163 12.86 -6.52 -6.90
N ILE A 164 13.86 -6.99 -6.15
CA ILE A 164 15.10 -6.25 -5.90
C ILE A 164 15.93 -6.04 -7.17
N THR A 165 15.94 -7.02 -8.08
CA THR A 165 16.66 -6.90 -9.36
C THR A 165 15.96 -5.88 -10.26
N PHE A 166 14.63 -5.88 -10.28
CA PHE A 166 13.85 -4.87 -11.00
C PHE A 166 14.09 -3.48 -10.41
N ALA A 167 14.08 -3.31 -9.09
CA ALA A 167 14.40 -2.04 -8.45
C ALA A 167 15.81 -1.52 -8.81
N LYS A 168 16.83 -2.39 -8.77
CA LYS A 168 18.20 -2.05 -9.18
C LYS A 168 18.28 -1.62 -10.64
N TRP A 169 17.67 -2.40 -11.54
CA TRP A 169 17.66 -2.09 -12.97
C TRP A 169 16.86 -0.81 -13.26
N PHE A 170 15.71 -0.62 -12.62
CA PHE A 170 14.86 0.55 -12.85
C PHE A 170 15.53 1.85 -12.39
N GLY A 171 16.34 1.79 -11.33
CA GLY A 171 17.14 2.93 -10.86
C GLY A 171 18.18 3.46 -11.85
N THR A 172 18.49 2.72 -12.92
CA THR A 172 19.38 3.19 -14.01
C THR A 172 18.61 3.80 -15.19
N GLN A 173 17.27 3.78 -15.15
CA GLN A 173 16.44 4.18 -16.27
C GLN A 173 16.12 5.69 -16.25
N PRO A 174 16.02 6.37 -17.40
CA PRO A 174 15.68 7.79 -17.46
C PRO A 174 14.38 8.15 -16.74
N LEU A 175 13.35 7.28 -16.79
CA LEU A 175 12.08 7.47 -16.09
C LEU A 175 12.20 7.55 -14.56
N ALA A 176 13.23 6.92 -13.98
CA ALA A 176 13.52 7.03 -12.55
C ALA A 176 14.34 8.28 -12.20
N LEU A 177 15.01 8.86 -13.19
CA LEU A 177 15.87 10.02 -13.02
C LEU A 177 15.07 11.31 -13.21
N ASP A 178 14.24 11.36 -14.27
CA ASP A 178 13.54 12.57 -14.71
C ASP A 178 12.05 12.31 -15.00
N GLY A 179 11.21 13.29 -14.69
CA GLY A 179 9.78 13.26 -14.99
C GLY A 179 8.86 13.50 -13.78
N PRO A 180 7.55 13.67 -14.00
CA PRO A 180 6.58 13.96 -12.93
C PRO A 180 6.46 12.83 -11.90
N ASP A 181 6.67 11.59 -12.33
CA ASP A 181 6.52 10.39 -11.49
C ASP A 181 7.85 9.92 -10.86
N ALA A 182 8.98 10.53 -11.25
CA ALA A 182 10.32 10.07 -10.89
C ALA A 182 10.55 10.06 -9.37
N ARG A 183 9.98 11.03 -8.65
CA ARG A 183 10.04 11.09 -7.18
C ARG A 183 9.40 9.86 -6.54
N GLY A 184 8.21 9.47 -6.98
CA GLY A 184 7.49 8.31 -6.44
C GLY A 184 8.24 7.01 -6.72
N ILE A 185 8.82 6.90 -7.92
CA ILE A 185 9.65 5.76 -8.32
C ILE A 185 10.92 5.67 -7.46
N ARG A 186 11.66 6.76 -7.27
CA ARG A 186 12.87 6.77 -6.41
C ARG A 186 12.55 6.45 -4.96
N THR A 187 11.41 6.95 -4.46
CA THR A 187 10.91 6.62 -3.13
C THR A 187 10.67 5.10 -2.99
N ALA A 188 10.04 4.46 -3.97
CA ALA A 188 9.83 3.01 -3.98
C ALA A 188 11.14 2.21 -4.08
N ILE A 189 12.11 2.69 -4.86
CA ILE A 189 13.44 2.07 -4.96
C ILE A 189 14.17 2.14 -3.61
N ASN A 190 14.17 3.30 -2.95
CA ASN A 190 14.72 3.47 -1.60
C ASN A 190 14.04 2.54 -0.60
N ALA A 191 12.69 2.44 -0.66
CA ALA A 191 11.92 1.52 0.18
C ALA A 191 12.39 0.07 0.02
N ARG A 192 12.52 -0.38 -1.23
CA ARG A 192 12.94 -1.75 -1.54
C ARG A 192 14.34 -2.04 -1.03
N PHE A 193 15.27 -1.09 -1.13
CA PHE A 193 16.62 -1.27 -0.60
C PHE A 193 16.64 -1.39 0.92
N VAL A 194 15.87 -0.55 1.63
CA VAL A 194 15.73 -0.65 3.09
C VAL A 194 15.20 -2.03 3.50
N MET A 195 14.16 -2.53 2.83
CA MET A 195 13.62 -3.88 3.08
C MET A 195 14.65 -4.99 2.89
N CYS A 196 15.61 -4.78 1.97
CA CYS A 196 16.73 -5.68 1.73
C CYS A 196 17.95 -5.42 2.63
N ASN A 197 17.82 -4.59 3.67
CA ASN A 197 18.89 -4.20 4.60
C ASN A 197 20.01 -3.36 3.96
N ASP A 198 19.76 -2.79 2.79
CA ASP A 198 20.66 -1.89 2.09
C ASP A 198 20.23 -0.44 2.34
N LEU A 199 21.01 0.29 3.14
CA LEU A 199 20.72 1.69 3.49
C LEU A 199 21.43 2.69 2.58
N THR A 200 22.24 2.23 1.61
CA THR A 200 23.18 3.08 0.88
C THR A 200 22.53 4.24 0.13
N THR A 201 21.34 4.01 -0.41
CA THR A 201 20.56 4.97 -1.22
C THR A 201 19.74 5.90 -0.34
N VAL A 202 18.99 5.35 0.62
CA VAL A 202 18.10 6.13 1.48
C VAL A 202 18.85 7.14 2.36
N LEU A 203 20.08 6.80 2.79
CA LEU A 203 20.90 7.73 3.59
C LEU A 203 21.33 8.97 2.81
N LYS A 204 21.41 8.88 1.47
CA LYS A 204 21.80 9.98 0.57
C LYS A 204 20.61 10.68 -0.08
N ALA A 205 19.41 10.11 0.05
CA ALA A 205 18.21 10.63 -0.59
C ALA A 205 17.79 11.98 0.03
N PRO A 206 17.14 12.88 -0.74
CA PRO A 206 16.48 14.05 -0.19
C PRO A 206 15.23 13.64 0.62
N ASP A 207 14.80 14.50 1.55
CA ASP A 207 13.65 14.22 2.42
C ASP A 207 12.35 13.94 1.66
N THR A 208 12.21 14.53 0.46
CA THR A 208 11.06 14.34 -0.43
C THR A 208 10.99 12.94 -1.06
N GLU A 209 12.04 12.13 -0.89
CA GLU A 209 12.18 10.77 -1.44
C GLU A 209 12.33 9.70 -0.35
N LEU A 210 12.08 10.08 0.91
CA LEU A 210 12.10 9.14 2.03
C LEU A 210 10.82 8.28 2.01
N PRO A 211 10.97 6.94 2.01
CA PRO A 211 9.83 6.05 1.90
C PRO A 211 9.00 5.98 3.17
N TYR A 212 7.68 5.91 3.00
CA TYR A 212 6.75 5.68 4.11
C TYR A 212 6.73 4.21 4.55
N LEU A 213 6.61 3.28 3.59
CA LEU A 213 6.48 1.85 3.83
C LEU A 213 7.81 1.16 3.55
N VAL A 214 8.41 0.54 4.57
CA VAL A 214 9.75 -0.10 4.48
C VAL A 214 9.79 -1.52 5.05
N TRP A 215 8.63 -2.17 5.25
CA TRP A 215 8.53 -3.46 5.94
C TRP A 215 7.81 -4.58 5.18
N TYR A 216 7.25 -4.28 4.00
CA TYR A 216 6.53 -5.24 3.15
C TYR A 216 6.97 -5.06 1.68
N PRO A 217 7.21 -6.13 0.91
CA PRO A 217 6.93 -7.54 1.23
C PRO A 217 8.02 -8.24 2.04
N HIS A 218 9.14 -7.56 2.31
CA HIS A 218 10.22 -8.13 3.08
C HIS A 218 10.55 -7.26 4.29
N SER A 219 10.71 -7.88 5.45
CA SER A 219 10.94 -7.17 6.69
C SER A 219 12.44 -6.93 6.91
N PRO A 220 12.87 -5.67 7.14
CA PRO A 220 14.25 -5.37 7.46
C PRO A 220 14.67 -5.95 8.82
N LYS A 221 15.96 -6.18 8.99
CA LYS A 221 16.59 -6.69 10.21
C LYS A 221 16.64 -5.58 11.27
N ARG A 222 16.62 -5.99 12.53
CA ARG A 222 16.75 -5.10 13.70
C ARG A 222 17.97 -4.17 13.60
N ALA A 223 19.12 -4.71 13.21
CA ALA A 223 20.36 -3.94 13.08
C ALA A 223 20.21 -2.79 12.06
N SER A 224 19.62 -3.07 10.90
CA SER A 224 19.40 -2.08 9.85
C SER A 224 18.40 -1.00 10.28
N LEU A 225 17.37 -1.35 11.04
CA LEU A 225 16.42 -0.36 11.58
C LEU A 225 17.05 0.53 12.65
N LYS A 226 17.87 -0.04 13.55
CA LYS A 226 18.64 0.74 14.54
C LYS A 226 19.60 1.71 13.84
N GLU A 227 20.34 1.20 12.85
CA GLU A 227 21.25 2.03 12.06
C GLU A 227 20.52 3.13 11.30
N LEU A 228 19.39 2.81 10.67
CA LEU A 228 18.58 3.78 9.93
C LEU A 228 18.05 4.88 10.86
N ALA A 229 17.56 4.55 12.06
CA ALA A 229 17.10 5.53 13.03
C ALA A 229 18.22 6.49 13.48
N VAL A 230 19.44 5.97 13.66
CA VAL A 230 20.61 6.79 14.05
C VAL A 230 21.10 7.66 12.91
N LYS A 231 21.22 7.10 11.70
CA LYS A 231 21.83 7.78 10.55
C LYS A 231 20.85 8.65 9.76
N ARG A 232 19.54 8.41 9.89
CA ARG A 232 18.48 9.19 9.23
C ARG A 232 17.29 9.45 10.17
N PRO A 233 17.45 10.38 11.14
CA PRO A 233 16.42 10.67 12.13
C PRO A 233 15.07 11.12 11.55
N GLU A 234 15.05 11.67 10.33
CA GLU A 234 13.82 12.05 9.61
C GLU A 234 12.90 10.86 9.33
N MET A 235 13.47 9.64 9.29
CA MET A 235 12.72 8.39 9.11
C MET A 235 12.29 7.73 10.42
N MET A 236 12.51 8.38 11.57
CA MET A 236 12.29 7.75 12.88
C MET A 236 10.83 7.30 13.09
N HIS A 237 9.84 8.02 12.55
CA HIS A 237 8.43 7.62 12.57
C HIS A 237 8.17 6.37 11.72
N GLN A 238 8.84 6.24 10.58
CA GLN A 238 8.73 5.11 9.67
C GLN A 238 9.42 3.87 10.28
N VAL A 239 10.58 4.05 10.91
CA VAL A 239 11.26 2.99 11.67
C VAL A 239 10.37 2.52 12.83
N ALA A 240 9.76 3.44 13.57
CA ALA A 240 8.82 3.12 14.63
C ALA A 240 7.61 2.29 14.13
N ARG A 241 6.92 2.78 13.09
CA ARG A 241 5.80 2.08 12.45
C ARG A 241 6.21 0.70 11.96
N THR A 242 7.40 0.59 11.37
CA THR A 242 7.98 -0.68 10.94
C THR A 242 8.16 -1.63 12.12
N CYS A 243 8.79 -1.18 13.20
CA CYS A 243 9.03 -2.01 14.39
C CYS A 243 7.72 -2.50 15.01
N ILE A 244 6.67 -1.68 15.00
CA ILE A 244 5.33 -2.07 15.43
C ILE A 244 4.77 -3.13 14.48
N ALA A 245 4.81 -2.89 13.17
CA ALA A 245 4.24 -3.79 12.15
C ALA A 245 4.89 -5.17 12.12
N ILE A 246 6.20 -5.27 12.39
CA ILE A 246 6.96 -6.54 12.36
C ILE A 246 7.33 -7.09 13.75
N ASN A 247 6.74 -6.53 14.81
CA ASN A 247 6.90 -6.95 16.21
C ASN A 247 8.35 -6.93 16.75
N TYR A 248 9.03 -5.79 16.67
CA TYR A 248 10.36 -5.53 17.23
C TYR A 248 10.31 -4.56 18.44
N PRO A 249 9.80 -5.01 19.61
CA PRO A 249 9.66 -4.16 20.79
C PRO A 249 11.01 -3.69 21.36
N ASP A 250 12.08 -4.46 21.18
CA ASP A 250 13.43 -4.11 21.64
C ASP A 250 14.00 -2.89 20.91
N VAL A 251 13.61 -2.70 19.64
CA VAL A 251 13.99 -1.53 18.85
C VAL A 251 13.08 -0.37 19.19
N TRP A 252 11.76 -0.58 19.10
CA TRP A 252 10.75 0.44 19.37
C TRP A 252 10.93 1.10 20.74
N GLY A 253 11.15 0.32 21.81
CA GLY A 253 11.31 0.85 23.17
C GLY A 253 12.53 1.76 23.37
N THR A 254 13.49 1.74 22.44
CA THR A 254 14.67 2.63 22.47
C THR A 254 14.46 3.92 21.66
N LEU A 255 13.42 3.99 20.83
CA LEU A 255 13.17 5.14 19.97
C LEU A 255 12.42 6.23 20.75
N ASN A 256 12.98 7.43 20.81
CA ASN A 256 12.33 8.60 21.41
C ASN A 256 11.42 9.31 20.40
N VAL A 257 10.40 8.61 19.90
CA VAL A 257 9.49 9.14 18.89
C VAL A 257 8.33 9.86 19.58
N ARG A 258 8.16 11.16 19.31
CA ARG A 258 6.94 11.87 19.73
C ARG A 258 5.77 11.41 18.85
N PRO A 259 4.56 11.22 19.39
CA PRO A 259 3.39 10.97 18.57
C PRO A 259 3.23 12.09 17.54
N ASP A 260 3.03 11.73 16.28
CA ASP A 260 2.74 12.72 15.23
C ASP A 260 1.53 13.56 15.64
N ARG A 261 1.66 14.89 15.56
CA ARG A 261 0.47 15.76 15.50
C ARG A 261 -0.14 15.55 14.13
N LEU A 262 -1.16 14.70 14.07
CA LEU A 262 -1.93 14.42 12.86
C LEU A 262 -2.72 15.65 12.43
#